data_AF-A0A7K4D283-F1
#
_entry.id   AF-A0A7K4D283-F1
#
_cell.length_a   1.000
_cell.length_b   1.000
_cell.length_c   1.000
_cell.angle_alpha   90.00
_cell.angle_beta   90.00
_cell.angle_gamma   90.00
#
_symmetry.space_group_name_H-M   'P 1'
#
loop_
_entity.id
_entity.type
_entity.pdbx_description
1 polymer ?
#
loop_
_entity_poly.entity_id
_entity_poly.type
_entity_poly.pdbx_seq_one_letter_code
_entity_poly.pdbx_strand_id
1 'polypeptide(L)'
;MIDDPREMQQILESLGFVLSGTVEKRRTKYRLGDVVFALDEVAGLGSFLEVEARGDDDWAAQKRGVLSLLGRLGLDESIRSSYLELLQERSKGK
;
A
#
# COMPACT_ATOMS: atom_id res chain seq x y z
N MET A 1 -13.18 -4.24 -14.62
CA MET A 1 -13.93 -4.32 -13.35
C MET A 1 -14.29 -5.77 -13.13
N ILE A 2 -14.44 -6.22 -11.88
CA ILE A 2 -14.91 -7.58 -11.54
C ILE A 2 -16.38 -7.43 -11.14
N ASP A 3 -17.25 -8.28 -11.67
CA ASP A 3 -18.71 -8.15 -11.48
C ASP A 3 -19.20 -8.80 -10.18
N ASP A 4 -18.79 -10.03 -9.84
CA ASP A 4 -18.99 -10.66 -8.51
C ASP A 4 -17.63 -11.06 -7.89
N PRO A 5 -17.22 -10.44 -6.76
CA PRO A 5 -16.00 -10.81 -6.05
C PRO A 5 -15.96 -12.28 -5.58
N ARG A 6 -17.11 -12.89 -5.27
CA ARG A 6 -17.19 -14.29 -4.83
C ARG A 6 -16.94 -15.26 -5.98
N GLU A 7 -17.44 -14.95 -7.18
CA GLU A 7 -17.13 -15.75 -8.36
C GLU A 7 -15.64 -15.68 -8.70
N MET A 8 -15.04 -14.48 -8.62
CA MET A 8 -13.58 -14.34 -8.78
C MET A 8 -12.81 -15.15 -7.74
N GLN A 9 -13.25 -15.14 -6.48
CA GLN A 9 -12.61 -15.95 -5.43
C GLN A 9 -12.66 -17.44 -5.77
N GLN A 10 -13.81 -17.97 -6.21
CA GLN A 10 -13.97 -19.37 -6.59
C GLN A 10 -13.08 -19.76 -7.79
N ILE A 11 -12.91 -18.86 -8.77
CA ILE A 11 -12.00 -19.07 -9.89
C ILE A 11 -10.55 -19.20 -9.39
N LEU A 12 -10.10 -18.29 -8.51
CA LEU A 12 -8.75 -18.33 -7.95
C LEU A 12 -8.50 -19.61 -7.15
N GLU A 13 -9.46 -20.02 -6.31
CA GLU A 13 -9.41 -21.29 -5.57
C GLU A 13 -9.33 -22.50 -6.52
N SER A 14 -10.11 -22.49 -7.61
CA SER A 14 -10.09 -23.55 -8.62
C SER A 14 -8.77 -23.64 -9.40
N LEU A 15 -8.03 -22.53 -9.50
CA LEU A 15 -6.69 -22.48 -10.08
C LEU A 15 -5.59 -22.90 -9.09
N GLY A 16 -5.95 -23.24 -7.85
CA GLY A 16 -5.01 -23.68 -6.81
C GLY A 16 -4.40 -22.55 -5.97
N PHE A 17 -4.90 -21.32 -6.08
CA PHE A 17 -4.53 -20.25 -5.15
C PHE A 17 -5.18 -20.46 -3.79
N VAL A 18 -4.48 -20.10 -2.72
CA VAL A 18 -4.96 -20.19 -1.34
C VAL A 18 -4.97 -18.82 -0.69
N LEU A 19 -5.96 -18.55 0.16
CA LEU A 19 -6.08 -17.29 0.89
C LEU A 19 -4.91 -17.15 1.89
N SER A 20 -4.04 -16.16 1.67
CA SER A 20 -2.88 -15.87 2.53
C SER A 20 -3.23 -15.01 3.75
N GLY A 21 -4.31 -14.24 3.67
CA GLY A 21 -4.81 -13.39 4.75
C GLY A 21 -5.70 -12.27 4.24
N THR A 22 -6.32 -11.54 5.16
CA THR A 22 -7.19 -10.39 4.85
C THR A 22 -6.61 -9.12 5.47
N VAL A 23 -6.48 -8.07 4.67
CA VAL A 23 -6.06 -6.73 5.13
C VAL A 23 -7.25 -5.79 4.96
N GLU A 24 -7.80 -5.30 6.07
CA GLU A 24 -8.85 -4.29 6.06
C GLU A 24 -8.23 -2.90 6.25
N LYS A 25 -8.57 -1.95 5.36
CA LYS A 25 -8.06 -0.58 5.43
C LYS A 25 -9.01 0.45 4.85
N ARG A 26 -8.89 1.69 5.34
CA ARG A 26 -9.49 2.89 4.74
C ARG A 26 -8.39 3.72 4.06
N ARG A 27 -8.52 3.96 2.76
CA ARG A 27 -7.56 4.74 1.96
C ARG A 27 -8.12 6.10 1.55
N THR A 28 -7.40 7.16 1.85
CA THR A 28 -7.63 8.51 1.31
C THR A 28 -6.54 8.86 0.31
N LYS A 29 -6.91 9.15 -0.94
CA LYS A 29 -5.96 9.44 -2.02
C LYS A 29 -5.87 10.95 -2.30
N TYR A 30 -4.64 11.44 -2.41
CA TYR A 30 -4.30 12.77 -2.91
C TYR A 30 -3.41 12.63 -4.15
N ARG A 31 -3.41 13.65 -5.01
CA ARG A 31 -2.58 13.68 -6.21
C ARG A 31 -1.88 15.02 -6.34
N LEU A 32 -0.59 14.97 -6.65
CA LEU A 32 0.23 16.12 -6.99
C LEU A 32 1.03 15.79 -8.24
N GLY A 33 0.61 16.29 -9.40
CA GLY A 33 1.14 15.86 -10.69
C GLY A 33 0.95 14.36 -10.89
N ASP A 34 2.04 13.67 -11.23
CA ASP A 34 2.08 12.21 -11.45
C ASP A 34 2.34 11.39 -10.17
N VAL A 35 2.36 12.06 -9.03
CA VAL A 35 2.54 11.44 -7.72
C VAL A 35 1.19 11.28 -7.03
N VAL A 36 0.90 10.07 -6.58
CA VAL A 36 -0.26 9.70 -5.76
C VAL A 36 0.20 9.45 -4.34
N PHE A 37 -0.43 10.14 -3.40
CA PHE A 37 -0.25 9.93 -1.97
C PHE A 37 -1.48 9.20 -1.44
N ALA A 38 -1.29 8.05 -0.81
CA ALA A 38 -2.36 7.27 -0.21
C ALA A 38 -2.16 7.19 1.30
N LEU A 39 -3.02 7.88 2.05
CA LEU A 39 -3.09 7.78 3.49
C LEU A 39 -3.99 6.59 3.85
N ASP A 40 -3.38 5.56 4.41
CA ASP A 40 -4.02 4.29 4.73
C ASP A 40 -4.15 4.11 6.23
N GLU A 41 -5.37 3.93 6.70
CA GLU A 41 -5.67 3.50 8.06
C GLU A 41 -5.95 2.00 8.03
N VAL A 42 -4.98 1.21 8.50
CA VAL A 42 -4.99 -0.26 8.43
C VAL A 42 -5.41 -0.84 9.77
N ALA A 43 -6.47 -1.65 9.76
CA ALA A 43 -6.99 -2.31 10.94
C ALA A 43 -5.89 -3.17 11.58
N GLY A 44 -5.59 -2.91 12.86
CA GLY A 44 -4.54 -3.65 13.56
C GLY A 44 -3.10 -3.26 13.22
N LEU A 45 -2.84 -2.20 12.46
CA LEU A 45 -1.47 -1.67 12.25
C LEU A 45 -1.33 -0.16 12.43
N GLY A 46 -2.41 0.62 12.29
CA GLY A 46 -2.38 2.08 12.43
C GLY A 46 -2.35 2.79 11.08
N SER A 47 -1.75 3.98 11.02
CA SER A 47 -1.77 4.85 9.83
C SER A 47 -0.44 4.80 9.07
N PHE A 48 -0.52 4.76 7.74
CA PHE A 48 0.62 4.71 6.83
C PHE A 48 0.42 5.67 5.66
N LEU A 49 1.52 6.18 5.11
CA LEU A 49 1.52 6.94 3.86
C LEU A 49 2.24 6.14 2.78
N GLU A 50 1.51 5.72 1.76
CA GLU A 50 2.10 5.22 0.51
C GLU A 50 2.27 6.36 -0.49
N VAL A 51 3.41 6.38 -1.19
CA VAL A 51 3.68 7.35 -2.25
C VAL A 51 4.07 6.61 -3.52
N GLU A 52 3.24 6.74 -4.55
CA GLU A 52 3.44 6.13 -5.86
C GLU A 52 3.66 7.23 -6.89
N ALA A 53 4.71 7.13 -7.69
CA ALA A 53 4.94 8.00 -8.84
C ALA A 53 5.02 7.14 -10.09
N ARG A 54 4.40 7.60 -11.18
CA ARG A 54 4.53 6.93 -12.48
C ARG A 54 5.95 7.16 -13.01
N GLY A 55 6.61 6.08 -13.41
CA GLY A 55 7.96 6.16 -13.98
C GLY A 55 7.90 6.71 -15.40
N ASP A 56 8.19 7.99 -15.56
CA ASP A 56 8.49 8.63 -16.85
C ASP A 56 10.00 8.95 -16.94
N ASP A 57 10.45 9.58 -18.03
CA ASP A 57 11.86 9.85 -18.35
C ASP A 57 12.64 10.62 -17.25
N ASP A 58 11.95 11.30 -16.32
CA ASP A 58 12.56 12.05 -15.21
C ASP A 58 12.22 11.49 -13.81
N TRP A 59 12.29 10.16 -13.67
CA TRP A 59 12.15 9.46 -12.39
C TRP A 59 13.03 10.03 -11.27
N ALA A 60 14.26 10.44 -11.60
CA ALA A 60 15.23 10.91 -10.61
C ALA A 60 14.82 12.25 -9.99
N ALA A 61 14.30 13.22 -10.77
CA ALA A 61 13.83 14.48 -10.20
C ALA A 61 12.52 14.30 -9.43
N GLN A 62 11.58 13.49 -9.95
CA GLN A 62 10.34 13.19 -9.24
C GLN A 62 10.62 12.56 -7.87
N LYS A 63 11.52 11.56 -7.82
CA LYS A 63 11.94 10.94 -6.55
C LYS A 63 12.54 11.95 -5.57
N ARG A 64 13.41 12.86 -6.04
CA ARG A 64 13.97 13.91 -5.17
C ARG A 64 12.88 14.85 -4.63
N GLY A 65 11.92 15.23 -5.46
CA GLY A 65 10.78 16.05 -5.05
C GLY A 65 9.93 15.39 -3.97
N VAL A 66 9.61 14.10 -4.15
CA VAL A 66 8.86 13.30 -3.16
C VAL A 66 9.63 13.21 -1.84
N LEU A 67 10.91 12.85 -1.86
CA LEU A 67 11.71 12.72 -0.65
C LEU A 67 11.85 14.06 0.09
N SER A 68 11.99 15.17 -0.65
CA SER A 68 12.02 16.51 -0.06
C SER A 68 10.70 16.86 0.63
N LEU A 69 9.56 16.54 0.01
CA LEU A 69 8.24 16.74 0.61
C LEU A 69 8.06 15.89 1.87
N LEU A 70 8.41 14.61 1.82
CA LEU A 70 8.32 13.71 2.98
C LEU A 70 9.19 14.21 4.14
N GLY A 71 10.42 14.66 3.86
CA GLY A 71 11.29 15.28 4.87
C GLY A 71 10.67 16.52 5.52
N ARG A 72 9.95 17.36 4.75
CA ARG A 72 9.23 18.53 5.30
C ARG A 72 8.04 18.15 6.17
N LEU A 73 7.48 16.96 5.97
CA LEU A 73 6.37 16.42 6.78
C LEU A 73 6.88 15.65 8.01
N GLY A 74 8.20 15.55 8.21
CA GLY A 74 8.78 14.74 9.28
C GLY A 74 8.60 13.23 9.06
N LEU A 75 8.51 12.79 7.80
CA LEU A 75 8.36 11.40 7.40
C LEU A 75 9.69 10.90 6.84
N ASP A 76 10.63 10.63 7.74
CA ASP A 76 12.00 10.17 7.46
C ASP A 76 12.14 8.64 7.54
N GLU A 77 11.23 7.97 8.24
CA GLU A 77 11.16 6.52 8.30
C GLU A 77 10.40 5.93 7.11
N SER A 78 10.95 4.85 6.52
CA SER A 78 10.30 4.11 5.44
C SER A 78 10.18 2.63 5.81
N ILE A 79 9.03 2.03 5.52
CA ILE A 79 8.78 0.61 5.73
C ILE A 79 8.76 -0.09 4.36
N ARG A 80 9.44 -1.24 4.28
CA ARG A 80 9.48 -2.07 3.06
C ARG A 80 8.53 -3.26 3.11
N SER A 81 8.15 -3.69 4.31
CA SER A 81 7.20 -4.78 4.51
C SER A 81 5.79 -4.36 4.08
N SER A 82 5.07 -5.27 3.46
CA SER A 82 3.65 -5.11 3.16
C SER A 82 2.80 -5.18 4.43
N TYR A 83 1.57 -4.64 4.38
CA TYR A 83 0.65 -4.73 5.52
C TYR A 83 0.32 -6.17 5.92
N LEU A 84 0.27 -7.11 4.97
CA LEU A 84 0.03 -8.51 5.28
C LEU A 84 1.19 -9.09 6.10
N GLU A 85 2.44 -8.81 5.71
CA GLU A 85 3.62 -9.26 6.46
C GLU A 85 3.65 -8.65 7.86
N LEU A 86 3.40 -7.34 7.99
CA LEU A 86 3.34 -6.66 9.29
C LEU A 86 2.24 -7.23 10.21
N LEU A 87 1.07 -7.57 9.66
CA LEU A 87 0.00 -8.22 10.42
C LEU A 87 0.43 -9.62 10.90
N GLN A 88 1.07 -10.40 10.02
CA GLN A 88 1.57 -11.74 10.35
C GLN A 88 2.67 -11.68 11.42
N GLU A 89 3.61 -10.75 11.33
CA GLU A 89 4.64 -10.50 12.35
C GLU A 89 4.01 -10.17 13.71
N ARG A 90 3.03 -9.28 13.73
CA ARG A 90 2.30 -8.90 14.95
C ARG A 90 1.54 -10.07 15.57
N SER A 91 0.98 -10.97 14.76
CA SER A 91 0.27 -12.17 15.25
C SER A 91 1.20 -13.24 15.84
N LYS A 92 2.47 -13.30 15.43
CA LYS A 92 3.46 -14.27 15.93
C LYS A 92 4.09 -13.86 17.26
N GLY A 93 4.03 -12.58 17.62
CA GLY A 93 4.57 -12.04 18.88
C GLY A 93 3.64 -12.19 20.08
N LYS A 94 2.60 -13.03 20.00
CA LYS A 94 1.59 -13.27 21.03
C LYS A 94 1.55 -14.75 21.38
#